data_AF-A0A6P0JX94-F1
#
_entry.id   AF-A0A6P0JX94-F1
#
_cell.length_a   1.000
_cell.length_b   1.000
_cell.length_c   1.000
_cell.angle_alpha   90.00
_cell.angle_beta   90.00
_cell.angle_gamma   90.00
#
_symmetry.space_group_name_H-M   'P 1'
#
loop_
_entity.id
_entity.type
_entity.pdbx_description
1 polymer ?
#
loop_
_entity_poly.entity_id
_entity_poly.type
_entity_poly.pdbx_seq_one_letter_code
_entity_poly.pdbx_strand_id
1 'polypeptide(L)'
;MSKLMQETQLPNGMKIFCLRVAEVPILYDQIQEYVKYGIELREGDIVFDVGANIGLFSLWAYQKCHQNLSIYAFEPIPAVFEVLQANAQRFDSEKIKTFPLGLSEDSRNIKFAYHPNATMLSSAYPDDLSELKDQLEKATRRNLEVIFKFAAWFPLWLRSLFIKNRLNKAFQVEEVTCQLKTLSEIIKENQIEKINLLKIDVEKSEYNVLLGIEVQDWPKIEQIVVEVHNLENRLDKISNLLKEQGFSEVEVEQEPLLKGSNLFNVYAWR
;
A
#
# COMPACT_ATOMS: atom_id res chain seq x y z
N MET A 1 22.69 4.24 -7.61
CA MET A 1 21.97 3.45 -6.58
C MET A 1 22.00 4.25 -5.28
N SER A 2 20.84 4.60 -4.74
CA SER A 2 20.72 5.22 -3.41
C SER A 2 21.45 4.36 -2.37
N LYS A 3 22.10 5.00 -1.39
CA LYS A 3 22.95 4.35 -0.35
C LYS A 3 22.17 3.37 0.56
N LEU A 4 20.85 3.26 0.41
CA LEU A 4 19.95 2.52 1.31
C LEU A 4 19.25 1.32 0.68
N MET A 5 19.31 1.16 -0.65
CA MET A 5 18.62 0.07 -1.34
C MET A 5 19.34 -1.26 -1.10
N GLN A 6 18.62 -2.24 -0.59
CA GLN A 6 19.10 -3.58 -0.30
C GLN A 6 18.44 -4.58 -1.25
N GLU A 7 19.12 -5.69 -1.54
CA GLU A 7 18.52 -6.82 -2.27
C GLU A 7 18.15 -7.93 -1.28
N THR A 8 16.98 -8.55 -1.50
CA THR A 8 16.56 -9.77 -0.81
C THR A 8 15.85 -10.71 -1.78
N GLN A 9 15.47 -11.89 -1.31
CA GLN A 9 14.80 -12.92 -2.09
C GLN A 9 13.44 -13.26 -1.46
N LEU A 10 12.39 -13.29 -2.30
CA LEU A 10 11.05 -13.73 -1.90
C LEU A 10 10.98 -15.26 -1.79
N PRO A 11 9.96 -15.82 -1.10
CA PRO A 11 9.79 -17.27 -0.97
C PRO A 11 9.76 -18.04 -2.30
N ASN A 12 9.28 -17.40 -3.38
CA ASN A 12 9.27 -17.98 -4.73
C ASN A 12 10.61 -17.89 -5.47
N GLY A 13 11.68 -17.41 -4.82
CA GLY A 13 13.01 -17.28 -5.39
C GLY A 13 13.27 -15.98 -6.15
N MET A 14 12.27 -15.11 -6.33
CA MET A 14 12.43 -13.83 -7.02
C MET A 14 13.29 -12.87 -6.20
N LYS A 15 14.30 -12.26 -6.84
CA LYS A 15 15.14 -11.24 -6.22
C LYS A 15 14.55 -9.85 -6.38
N ILE A 16 14.35 -9.16 -5.28
CA ILE A 16 13.77 -7.81 -5.26
C ILE A 16 14.67 -6.86 -4.49
N PHE A 17 14.58 -5.58 -4.84
CA PHE A 17 15.10 -4.49 -4.05
C PHE A 17 14.09 -4.07 -2.97
N CYS A 18 14.59 -3.62 -1.83
CA CYS A 18 13.80 -3.11 -0.72
C CYS A 18 14.59 -2.06 0.07
N LEU A 19 13.90 -1.22 0.84
CA LEU A 19 14.54 -0.37 1.85
C LEU A 19 14.77 -1.14 3.16
N ARG A 20 13.84 -2.04 3.50
CA ARG A 20 13.78 -2.77 4.77
C ARG A 20 13.47 -4.24 4.54
N VAL A 21 14.47 -5.11 4.70
CA VAL A 21 14.30 -6.58 4.54
C VAL A 21 13.23 -7.15 5.48
N ALA A 22 13.08 -6.57 6.67
CA ALA A 22 12.09 -7.03 7.67
C ALA A 22 10.62 -6.76 7.29
N GLU A 23 10.35 -5.82 6.38
CA GLU A 23 8.98 -5.50 5.93
C GLU A 23 8.54 -6.43 4.79
N VAL A 24 9.48 -7.02 4.07
CA VAL A 24 9.22 -7.82 2.86
C VAL A 24 8.29 -9.01 3.11
N PRO A 25 8.44 -9.83 4.16
CA PRO A 25 7.49 -10.92 4.42
C PRO A 25 6.06 -10.43 4.66
N ILE A 26 5.90 -9.31 5.38
CA ILE A 26 4.59 -8.73 5.69
C ILE A 26 3.90 -8.28 4.39
N LEU A 27 4.61 -7.48 3.59
CA LEU A 27 4.13 -7.03 2.28
C LEU A 27 3.83 -8.18 1.32
N TYR A 28 4.62 -9.26 1.38
CA TYR A 28 4.43 -10.42 0.51
C TYR A 28 3.21 -11.25 0.90
N ASP A 29 2.94 -11.40 2.20
CA ASP A 29 1.80 -12.16 2.71
C ASP A 29 0.47 -11.44 2.37
N GLN A 30 0.44 -10.10 2.40
CA GLN A 30 -0.73 -9.29 2.04
C GLN A 30 -1.19 -9.48 0.59
N ILE A 31 -0.31 -9.90 -0.32
CA ILE A 31 -0.63 -10.01 -1.76
C ILE A 31 -1.85 -10.90 -2.01
N GLN A 32 -2.01 -11.98 -1.24
CA GLN A 32 -3.12 -12.91 -1.41
C GLN A 32 -4.47 -12.28 -1.08
N GLU A 33 -4.48 -11.23 -0.25
CA GLU A 33 -5.69 -10.52 0.17
C GLU A 33 -6.28 -9.73 -0.98
N TYR A 34 -5.50 -9.32 -1.98
CA TYR A 34 -6.02 -8.50 -3.10
C TYR A 34 -6.74 -9.31 -4.20
N VAL A 35 -6.67 -10.65 -4.18
CA VAL A 35 -7.25 -11.52 -5.22
C VAL A 35 -8.11 -12.61 -4.59
N LYS A 36 -9.23 -12.18 -4.00
CA LYS A 36 -10.24 -13.02 -3.37
C LYS A 36 -11.61 -12.83 -4.00
N TYR A 37 -12.55 -13.70 -3.65
CA TYR A 37 -13.94 -13.65 -4.10
C TYR A 37 -14.02 -13.67 -5.64
N GLY A 38 -14.68 -12.69 -6.25
CA GLY A 38 -14.77 -12.56 -7.72
C GLY A 38 -13.59 -11.83 -8.37
N ILE A 39 -12.55 -11.44 -7.61
CA ILE A 39 -11.39 -10.78 -8.19
C ILE A 39 -10.50 -11.79 -8.92
N GLU A 40 -10.32 -11.59 -10.22
CA GLU A 40 -9.54 -12.44 -11.09
C GLU A 40 -8.55 -11.63 -11.92
N LEU A 41 -7.35 -12.19 -12.08
CA LEU A 41 -6.31 -11.69 -12.99
C LEU A 41 -6.12 -12.68 -14.13
N ARG A 42 -6.15 -12.18 -15.35
CA ARG A 42 -5.99 -12.95 -16.59
C ARG A 42 -4.87 -12.36 -17.43
N GLU A 43 -4.31 -13.19 -18.30
CA GLU A 43 -3.34 -12.72 -19.28
C GLU A 43 -3.95 -11.64 -20.19
N GLY A 44 -3.19 -10.57 -20.43
CA GLY A 44 -3.57 -9.41 -21.22
C GLY A 44 -4.28 -8.31 -20.41
N ASP A 45 -4.59 -8.53 -19.14
CA ASP A 45 -5.29 -7.55 -18.31
C ASP A 45 -4.48 -6.27 -18.08
N ILE A 46 -5.20 -5.15 -17.92
CA ILE A 46 -4.67 -3.86 -17.50
C ILE A 46 -4.94 -3.68 -16.00
N VAL A 47 -3.88 -3.54 -15.21
CA VAL A 47 -3.92 -3.44 -13.76
C VAL A 47 -3.42 -2.07 -13.31
N PHE A 48 -4.20 -1.42 -12.45
CA PHE A 48 -3.78 -0.23 -11.72
C PHE A 48 -3.48 -0.61 -10.26
N ASP A 49 -2.23 -0.42 -9.84
CA ASP A 49 -1.75 -0.67 -8.47
C ASP A 49 -1.50 0.69 -7.79
N VAL A 50 -2.53 1.20 -7.10
CA VAL A 50 -2.48 2.49 -6.42
C VAL A 50 -1.96 2.28 -4.99
N GLY A 51 -0.85 2.96 -4.68
CA GLY A 51 -0.04 2.67 -3.48
C GLY A 51 0.75 1.38 -3.65
N ALA A 52 1.54 1.33 -4.72
CA ALA A 52 2.29 0.15 -5.10
C ALA A 52 3.44 -0.18 -4.13
N ASN A 53 3.84 0.76 -3.26
CA ASN A 53 5.00 0.60 -2.38
C ASN A 53 6.22 0.19 -3.20
N ILE A 54 6.97 -0.84 -2.81
CA ILE A 54 8.11 -1.39 -3.58
C ILE A 54 7.69 -2.29 -4.75
N GLY A 55 6.39 -2.45 -5.02
CA GLY A 55 5.85 -3.13 -6.20
C GLY A 55 5.61 -4.63 -6.08
N LEU A 56 5.53 -5.20 -4.87
CA LEU A 56 5.43 -6.66 -4.72
C LEU A 56 4.16 -7.24 -5.34
N PHE A 57 3.00 -6.57 -5.17
CA PHE A 57 1.75 -6.98 -5.83
C PHE A 57 1.91 -6.94 -7.35
N SER A 58 2.37 -5.81 -7.90
CA SER A 58 2.65 -5.64 -9.33
C SER A 58 3.53 -6.76 -9.89
N LEU A 59 4.66 -7.08 -9.24
CA LEU A 59 5.57 -8.15 -9.70
C LEU A 59 4.93 -9.53 -9.59
N TRP A 60 4.24 -9.82 -8.50
CA TRP A 60 3.55 -11.09 -8.31
C TRP A 60 2.46 -11.31 -9.37
N ALA A 61 1.63 -10.29 -9.62
CA ALA A 61 0.57 -10.33 -10.62
C ALA A 61 1.15 -10.57 -12.01
N TYR A 62 2.21 -9.83 -12.36
CA TYR A 62 2.92 -9.99 -13.62
C TYR A 62 3.46 -11.42 -13.81
N GLN A 63 4.07 -12.00 -12.78
CA GLN A 63 4.55 -13.39 -12.83
C GLN A 63 3.40 -14.41 -12.90
N LYS A 64 2.34 -14.22 -12.12
CA LYS A 64 1.17 -15.10 -12.07
C LYS A 64 0.48 -15.20 -13.44
N CYS A 65 0.42 -14.08 -14.17
CA CYS A 65 -0.15 -14.00 -15.52
C CYS A 65 0.92 -14.12 -16.62
N HIS A 66 1.93 -14.96 -16.40
CA HIS A 66 2.92 -15.33 -17.42
C HIS A 66 3.60 -14.14 -18.13
N GLN A 67 3.86 -13.06 -17.39
CA GLN A 67 4.49 -11.83 -17.88
C GLN A 67 3.65 -11.10 -18.95
N ASN A 68 2.35 -11.37 -18.98
CA ASN A 68 1.40 -10.79 -19.90
C ASN A 68 0.35 -9.97 -19.14
N LEU A 69 0.78 -8.86 -18.54
CA LEU A 69 -0.10 -7.82 -17.98
C LEU A 69 0.42 -6.45 -18.38
N SER A 70 -0.45 -5.46 -18.44
CA SER A 70 -0.05 -4.05 -18.49
C SER A 70 -0.36 -3.40 -17.14
N ILE A 71 0.67 -3.07 -16.38
CA ILE A 71 0.59 -2.59 -15.01
C ILE A 71 0.95 -1.11 -14.94
N TYR A 72 0.11 -0.35 -14.24
CA TYR A 72 0.30 1.06 -13.91
C TYR A 72 0.41 1.16 -12.38
N ALA A 73 1.62 1.38 -11.88
CA ALA A 73 1.94 1.36 -10.45
C ALA A 73 2.25 2.76 -9.93
N PHE A 74 1.58 3.19 -8.86
CA PHE A 74 1.66 4.56 -8.33
C PHE A 74 2.24 4.54 -6.92
N GLU A 75 3.34 5.27 -6.71
CA GLU A 75 3.96 5.44 -5.39
C GLU A 75 4.47 6.88 -5.24
N PRO A 76 3.88 7.69 -4.34
CA PRO A 76 4.27 9.08 -4.16
C PRO A 76 5.62 9.27 -3.44
N ILE A 77 6.00 8.39 -2.52
CA ILE A 77 7.15 8.60 -1.65
C ILE A 77 8.45 8.38 -2.45
N PRO A 78 9.30 9.41 -2.64
CA PRO A 78 10.44 9.31 -3.57
C PRO A 78 11.39 8.16 -3.27
N ALA A 79 11.71 7.93 -1.99
CA ALA A 79 12.62 6.86 -1.59
C ALA A 79 12.05 5.45 -1.84
N VAL A 80 10.73 5.29 -1.71
CA VAL A 80 10.03 4.01 -1.98
C VAL A 80 9.84 3.83 -3.48
N PHE A 81 9.48 4.91 -4.19
CA PHE A 81 9.37 4.94 -5.64
C PHE A 81 10.68 4.55 -6.34
N GLU A 82 11.84 5.01 -5.86
CA GLU A 82 13.14 4.58 -6.40
C GLU A 82 13.30 3.05 -6.38
N VAL A 83 12.79 2.40 -5.33
CA VAL A 83 12.80 0.94 -5.22
C VAL A 83 11.78 0.30 -6.16
N LEU A 84 10.54 0.83 -6.21
CA LEU A 84 9.52 0.39 -7.16
C LEU A 84 10.05 0.41 -8.60
N GLN A 85 10.64 1.53 -9.00
CA GLN A 85 11.20 1.71 -10.33
C GLN A 85 12.35 0.72 -10.58
N ALA A 86 13.28 0.56 -9.64
CA ALA A 86 14.38 -0.39 -9.78
C ALA A 86 13.89 -1.84 -9.88
N ASN A 87 12.80 -2.18 -9.17
CA ASN A 87 12.14 -3.48 -9.25
C ASN A 87 11.45 -3.67 -10.61
N ALA A 88 10.66 -2.71 -11.09
CA ALA A 88 9.99 -2.79 -12.39
C ALA A 88 10.99 -2.90 -13.56
N GLN A 89 12.09 -2.14 -13.52
CA GLN A 89 13.14 -2.16 -14.54
C GLN A 89 13.87 -3.51 -14.68
N ARG A 90 13.81 -4.39 -13.66
CA ARG A 90 14.37 -5.75 -13.76
C ARG A 90 13.56 -6.69 -14.63
N PHE A 91 12.30 -6.36 -14.90
CA PHE A 91 11.39 -7.18 -15.66
C PHE A 91 11.14 -6.53 -17.01
N ASP A 92 10.05 -5.79 -17.14
CA ASP A 92 9.65 -5.16 -18.37
C ASP A 92 9.06 -3.78 -18.05
N SER A 93 9.84 -2.73 -18.33
CA SER A 93 9.43 -1.34 -18.07
C SER A 93 8.36 -0.83 -19.05
N GLU A 94 8.12 -1.52 -20.16
CA GLU A 94 7.02 -1.18 -21.07
C GLU A 94 5.69 -1.72 -20.55
N LYS A 95 5.75 -2.91 -19.94
CA LYS A 95 4.59 -3.58 -19.31
C LYS A 95 4.32 -3.11 -17.88
N ILE A 96 5.34 -2.72 -17.12
CA ILE A 96 5.21 -2.23 -15.74
C ILE A 96 5.62 -0.77 -15.69
N LYS A 97 4.65 0.13 -15.88
CA LYS A 97 4.84 1.57 -15.85
C LYS A 97 4.69 2.09 -14.43
N THR A 98 5.70 2.80 -13.94
CA THR A 98 5.74 3.32 -12.57
C THR A 98 5.60 4.84 -12.56
N PHE A 99 4.78 5.39 -11.67
CA PHE A 99 4.51 6.82 -11.57
C PHE A 99 4.90 7.37 -10.18
N PRO A 100 5.76 8.41 -10.08
CA PRO A 100 6.20 9.00 -8.81
C PRO A 100 5.17 9.99 -8.26
N LEU A 101 3.93 9.55 -8.13
CA LEU A 101 2.80 10.35 -7.69
C LEU A 101 1.77 9.48 -6.97
N GLY A 102 0.95 10.08 -6.13
CA GLY A 102 -0.22 9.46 -5.53
C GLY A 102 -1.49 9.86 -6.28
N LEU A 103 -2.59 9.15 -6.01
CA LEU A 103 -3.91 9.49 -6.56
C LEU A 103 -4.82 10.09 -5.49
N SER A 104 -5.69 11.01 -5.88
CA SER A 104 -6.62 11.73 -4.99
C SER A 104 -7.80 12.32 -5.78
N GLU A 105 -8.68 13.05 -5.10
CA GLU A 105 -9.85 13.74 -5.66
C GLU A 105 -9.50 14.92 -6.58
N ASP A 106 -8.31 15.48 -6.42
CA ASP A 106 -7.80 16.65 -7.13
C ASP A 106 -6.27 16.61 -7.26
N SER A 107 -5.76 17.34 -8.24
CA SER A 107 -4.33 17.42 -8.55
C SER A 107 -3.66 18.54 -7.77
N ARG A 108 -2.68 18.18 -6.94
CA ARG A 108 -1.98 19.12 -6.05
C ARG A 108 -0.63 18.56 -5.60
N ASN A 109 0.20 19.42 -5.03
CA ASN A 109 1.36 18.97 -4.24
C ASN A 109 0.97 18.97 -2.77
N ILE A 110 1.32 17.91 -2.04
CA ILE A 110 1.05 17.78 -0.60
C ILE A 110 2.30 17.26 0.11
N LYS A 111 2.39 17.52 1.41
CA LYS A 111 3.43 16.94 2.26
C LYS A 111 2.98 15.59 2.81
N PHE A 112 3.84 14.60 2.70
CA PHE A 112 3.70 13.31 3.35
C PHE A 112 4.66 13.21 4.55
N ALA A 113 4.22 12.51 5.59
CA ALA A 113 5.10 12.01 6.64
C ALA A 113 5.73 10.69 6.16
N TYR A 114 7.02 10.72 5.86
CA TYR A 114 7.79 9.55 5.45
C TYR A 114 8.53 8.94 6.64
N HIS A 115 8.38 7.62 6.81
CA HIS A 115 9.01 6.85 7.87
C HIS A 115 10.12 5.93 7.32
N PRO A 116 11.39 6.38 7.26
CA PRO A 116 12.48 5.60 6.68
C PRO A 116 12.75 4.26 7.39
N ASN A 117 12.28 4.09 8.63
CA ASN A 117 12.47 2.87 9.42
C ASN A 117 11.20 2.01 9.54
N ALA A 118 10.07 2.47 8.99
CA ALA A 118 8.78 1.79 8.99
C ALA A 118 7.98 2.25 7.76
N THR A 119 8.46 1.89 6.56
CA THR A 119 8.06 2.57 5.33
C THR A 119 6.58 2.41 5.02
N MET A 120 6.00 1.27 5.41
CA MET A 120 4.57 0.94 5.33
C MET A 120 3.67 1.93 6.07
N LEU A 121 4.17 2.66 7.07
CA LEU A 121 3.37 3.60 7.87
C LEU A 121 3.36 5.02 7.29
N SER A 122 3.96 5.24 6.12
CA SER A 122 4.09 6.59 5.54
C SER A 122 2.78 7.04 4.93
N SER A 123 2.30 8.23 5.31
CA SER A 123 0.98 8.72 4.91
C SER A 123 0.95 10.25 4.74
N ALA A 124 -0.07 10.75 4.03
CA ALA A 124 -0.39 12.18 3.96
C ALA A 124 -1.00 12.72 5.28
N TYR A 125 -1.35 11.84 6.23
CA TYR A 125 -1.96 12.19 7.51
C TYR A 125 -0.99 11.94 8.69
N PRO A 126 -0.23 12.95 9.14
CA PRO A 126 0.79 12.80 10.18
C PRO A 126 0.24 12.59 11.61
N ASP A 127 -1.04 12.90 11.85
CA ASP A 127 -1.57 13.09 13.21
C ASP A 127 -1.74 11.80 14.04
N ASP A 128 -1.84 10.62 13.40
CA ASP A 128 -2.09 9.34 14.09
C ASP A 128 -0.85 8.70 14.74
N LEU A 129 0.34 9.25 14.49
CA LEU A 129 1.57 8.68 15.04
C LEU A 129 1.68 8.90 16.54
N SER A 130 1.06 9.96 17.07
CA SER A 130 1.03 10.19 18.50
C SER A 130 0.26 9.07 19.21
N GLU A 131 -0.91 8.70 18.69
CA GLU A 131 -1.76 7.64 19.24
C GLU A 131 -1.15 6.24 19.01
N LEU A 132 -0.64 5.95 17.81
CA LEU A 132 0.04 4.69 17.50
C LEU A 132 1.30 4.49 18.35
N LYS A 133 2.10 5.56 18.54
CA LYS A 133 3.27 5.53 19.42
C LYS A 133 2.87 5.28 20.87
N ASP A 134 1.80 5.92 21.34
CA ASP A 134 1.29 5.73 22.70
C ASP A 134 0.78 4.29 22.93
N GLN A 135 0.09 3.71 21.93
CA GLN A 135 -0.37 2.32 21.97
C GLN A 135 0.79 1.33 21.93
N LEU A 136 1.80 1.54 21.07
CA LEU A 136 2.99 0.69 21.00
C LEU A 136 3.87 0.81 22.24
N GLU A 137 4.01 2.01 22.83
CA GLU A 137 4.68 2.19 24.13
C GLU A 137 3.93 1.44 25.26
N LYS A 138 2.59 1.42 25.24
CA LYS A 138 1.79 0.65 26.21
C LYS A 138 1.89 -0.87 25.99
N ALA A 139 1.89 -1.34 24.73
CA ALA A 139 1.99 -2.76 24.39
C ALA A 139 3.39 -3.34 24.65
N THR A 140 4.45 -2.59 24.32
CA THR A 140 5.85 -2.99 24.63
C THR A 140 6.12 -3.06 26.13
N ARG A 141 5.46 -2.23 26.95
CA ARG A 141 5.50 -2.36 28.42
C ARG A 141 4.82 -3.64 28.93
N ARG A 142 3.77 -4.12 28.27
CA ARG A 142 3.02 -5.33 28.66
C ARG A 142 3.71 -6.63 28.24
N ASN A 143 4.36 -6.67 27.08
CA ASN A 143 4.96 -7.88 26.51
C ASN A 143 6.50 -8.00 26.69
N LEU A 144 7.06 -7.31 27.69
CA LEU A 144 8.51 -7.27 27.97
C LEU A 144 9.15 -8.65 28.20
N GLU A 145 8.38 -9.69 28.57
CA GLU A 145 8.89 -11.05 28.76
C GLU A 145 9.15 -11.82 27.46
N VAL A 146 8.45 -11.49 26.36
CA VAL A 146 8.46 -12.31 25.13
C VAL A 146 9.57 -11.88 24.16
N ILE A 147 9.96 -10.60 24.17
CA ILE A 147 10.81 -10.03 23.11
C ILE A 147 12.32 -10.28 23.34
N PHE A 148 12.78 -10.60 24.56
CA PHE A 148 14.22 -10.81 24.81
C PHE A 148 14.53 -11.87 25.88
N LYS A 149 14.57 -13.16 25.51
CA LYS A 149 15.17 -14.22 26.35
C LYS A 149 16.66 -13.95 26.69
N PHE A 150 17.37 -13.16 25.87
CA PHE A 150 18.79 -12.84 26.06
C PHE A 150 19.08 -11.52 26.78
N ALA A 151 18.09 -10.65 27.05
CA ALA A 151 18.30 -9.39 27.77
C ALA A 151 17.98 -9.46 29.27
N ALA A 152 17.66 -10.65 29.79
CA ALA A 152 17.27 -10.90 31.18
C ALA A 152 18.31 -10.47 32.23
N TRP A 153 19.56 -10.19 31.82
CA TRP A 153 20.66 -9.81 32.72
C TRP A 153 20.92 -8.30 32.86
N PHE A 154 20.24 -7.44 32.08
CA PHE A 154 20.43 -5.98 32.16
C PHE A 154 19.45 -5.29 33.13
N PRO A 155 19.84 -4.23 33.85
CA PRO A 155 18.92 -3.43 34.67
C PRO A 155 17.73 -2.86 33.88
N LEU A 156 16.52 -2.87 34.47
CA LEU A 156 15.25 -2.40 33.86
C LEU A 156 15.33 -0.99 33.25
N TRP A 157 16.10 -0.08 33.86
CA TRP A 157 16.25 1.30 33.38
C TRP A 157 17.10 1.41 32.10
N LEU A 158 18.11 0.54 31.92
CA LEU A 158 18.85 0.45 30.66
C LEU A 158 17.95 -0.14 29.56
N ARG A 159 17.11 -1.13 29.90
CA ARG A 159 16.16 -1.75 28.95
C ARG A 159 15.14 -0.74 28.41
N SER A 160 14.55 0.08 29.28
CA SER A 160 13.57 1.09 28.86
C SER A 160 14.19 2.16 27.95
N LEU A 161 15.45 2.54 28.18
CA LEU A 161 16.22 3.43 27.31
C LEU A 161 16.48 2.82 25.93
N PHE A 162 16.87 1.54 25.84
CA PHE A 162 17.07 0.86 24.55
C PHE A 162 15.76 0.72 23.75
N ILE A 163 14.66 0.37 24.40
CA ILE A 163 13.34 0.27 23.78
C ILE A 163 12.88 1.66 23.30
N LYS A 164 12.97 2.69 24.15
CA LYS A 164 12.62 4.05 23.80
C LYS A 164 13.47 4.61 22.66
N ASN A 165 14.78 4.30 22.64
CA ASN A 165 15.67 4.71 21.56
C ASN A 165 15.38 3.96 20.24
N ARG A 166 15.04 2.67 20.28
CA ARG A 166 14.63 1.93 19.07
C ARG A 166 13.27 2.41 18.55
N LEU A 167 12.30 2.65 19.42
CA LEU A 167 11.01 3.23 19.06
C LEU A 167 11.20 4.63 18.47
N ASN A 168 11.96 5.52 19.13
CA ASN A 168 12.23 6.86 18.61
C ASN A 168 12.95 6.84 17.25
N LYS A 169 13.80 5.85 16.98
CA LYS A 169 14.39 5.65 15.64
C LYS A 169 13.36 5.13 14.63
N ALA A 170 12.49 4.20 15.02
CA ALA A 170 11.42 3.70 14.15
C ALA A 170 10.44 4.82 13.73
N PHE A 171 10.11 5.73 14.65
CA PHE A 171 9.24 6.89 14.43
C PHE A 171 9.97 8.15 13.94
N GLN A 172 11.18 8.02 13.38
CA GLN A 172 11.75 9.14 12.64
C GLN A 172 10.81 9.48 11.48
N VAL A 173 10.41 10.75 11.39
CA VAL A 173 9.57 11.29 10.33
C VAL A 173 10.41 12.24 9.51
N GLU A 174 10.34 12.10 8.20
CA GLU A 174 10.83 13.08 7.24
C GLU A 174 9.64 13.63 6.47
N GLU A 175 9.54 14.95 6.32
CA GLU A 175 8.52 15.54 5.45
C GLU A 175 9.00 15.48 4.00
N VAL A 176 8.21 14.88 3.12
CA VAL A 176 8.50 14.83 1.68
C VAL A 176 7.33 15.41 0.89
N THR A 177 7.61 16.30 -0.05
CA THR A 177 6.59 16.87 -0.95
C THR A 177 6.35 15.90 -2.08
N CYS A 178 5.10 15.46 -2.24
CA CYS A 178 4.69 14.52 -3.26
C CYS A 178 3.62 15.13 -4.17
N GLN A 179 3.61 14.71 -5.42
CA GLN A 179 2.57 15.10 -6.38
C GLN A 179 1.38 14.15 -6.24
N LEU A 180 0.17 14.71 -6.30
CA LEU A 180 -1.09 13.99 -6.45
C LEU A 180 -1.73 14.34 -7.79
N LYS A 181 -2.39 13.36 -8.39
CA LYS A 181 -3.26 13.51 -9.57
C LYS A 181 -4.59 12.77 -9.37
N THR A 182 -5.57 13.01 -10.23
CA THR A 182 -6.79 12.19 -10.25
C THR A 182 -6.60 10.93 -11.10
N LEU A 183 -7.37 9.86 -10.83
CA LEU A 183 -7.33 8.66 -11.67
C LEU A 183 -7.73 8.98 -13.12
N SER A 184 -8.75 9.83 -13.31
CA SER A 184 -9.23 10.24 -14.63
C SER A 184 -8.19 11.01 -15.44
N GLU A 185 -7.34 11.82 -14.80
CA GLU A 185 -6.19 12.44 -15.48
C GLU A 185 -5.23 11.37 -16.03
N ILE A 186 -4.90 10.36 -15.21
CA ILE A 186 -4.00 9.27 -15.64
C ILE A 186 -4.63 8.46 -16.77
N ILE A 187 -5.92 8.15 -16.68
CA ILE A 187 -6.68 7.45 -17.73
C ILE A 187 -6.58 8.22 -19.05
N LYS A 188 -6.79 9.55 -19.02
CA LYS A 188 -6.71 10.40 -20.20
C LYS A 188 -5.29 10.51 -20.76
N GLU A 189 -4.30 10.78 -19.92
CA GLU A 189 -2.89 10.94 -20.31
C GLU A 189 -2.34 9.67 -20.99
N ASN A 190 -2.76 8.50 -20.52
CA ASN A 190 -2.28 7.21 -21.00
C ASN A 190 -3.23 6.52 -21.99
N GLN A 191 -4.32 7.19 -22.39
CA GLN A 191 -5.32 6.68 -23.34
C GLN A 191 -5.88 5.31 -22.91
N ILE A 192 -6.23 5.20 -21.63
CA ILE A 192 -6.73 3.96 -21.05
C ILE A 192 -8.20 3.80 -21.42
N GLU A 193 -8.49 2.72 -22.13
CA GLU A 193 -9.85 2.35 -22.53
C GLU A 193 -10.49 1.38 -21.53
N LYS A 194 -9.66 0.67 -20.75
CA LYS A 194 -10.10 -0.39 -19.84
C LYS A 194 -9.11 -0.57 -18.68
N ILE A 195 -9.64 -0.85 -17.50
CA ILE A 195 -8.92 -1.26 -16.30
C ILE A 195 -9.59 -2.54 -15.80
N ASN A 196 -8.92 -3.68 -15.97
CA ASN A 196 -9.44 -4.97 -15.54
C ASN A 196 -9.41 -5.10 -14.01
N LEU A 197 -8.39 -4.54 -13.36
CA LEU A 197 -8.30 -4.46 -11.90
C LEU A 197 -7.74 -3.11 -11.45
N LEU A 198 -8.47 -2.44 -10.57
CA LEU A 198 -7.99 -1.28 -9.81
C LEU A 198 -7.81 -1.69 -8.34
N LYS A 199 -6.55 -1.86 -7.92
CA LYS A 199 -6.19 -2.06 -6.52
C LYS A 199 -5.88 -0.71 -5.88
N ILE A 200 -6.44 -0.45 -4.70
CA ILE A 200 -6.23 0.77 -3.93
C ILE A 200 -5.84 0.40 -2.50
N ASP A 201 -4.66 0.83 -2.10
CA ASP A 201 -4.15 0.73 -0.74
C ASP A 201 -3.23 1.93 -0.51
N VAL A 202 -3.78 3.00 0.07
CA VAL A 202 -3.15 4.33 0.09
C VAL A 202 -3.25 5.01 1.45
N GLU A 203 -3.30 4.22 2.52
CA GLU A 203 -3.20 4.69 3.90
C GLU A 203 -4.12 5.88 4.22
N LYS A 204 -5.43 5.60 4.34
CA LYS A 204 -6.54 6.53 4.68
C LYS A 204 -6.95 7.48 3.56
N SER A 205 -6.41 7.35 2.35
CA SER A 205 -6.77 8.23 1.23
C SER A 205 -7.68 7.54 0.21
N GLU A 206 -8.20 6.34 0.53
CA GLU A 206 -8.83 5.45 -0.45
C GLU A 206 -10.11 6.06 -1.02
N TYR A 207 -10.92 6.68 -0.16
CA TYR A 207 -12.14 7.36 -0.61
C TYR A 207 -11.82 8.55 -1.53
N ASN A 208 -10.75 9.31 -1.24
CA ASN A 208 -10.33 10.42 -2.08
C ASN A 208 -9.84 9.94 -3.46
N VAL A 209 -9.15 8.80 -3.55
CA VAL A 209 -8.80 8.19 -4.86
C VAL A 209 -10.05 7.92 -5.69
N LEU A 210 -11.10 7.35 -5.08
CA LEU A 210 -12.36 7.04 -5.78
C LEU A 210 -13.12 8.32 -6.18
N LEU A 211 -13.06 9.38 -5.39
CA LEU A 211 -13.64 10.69 -5.74
C LEU A 211 -12.92 11.36 -6.92
N GLY A 212 -11.68 10.95 -7.23
CA GLY A 212 -10.92 11.39 -8.40
C GLY A 212 -11.29 10.67 -9.70
N ILE A 213 -12.37 9.88 -9.71
CA ILE A 213 -12.85 9.15 -10.90
C ILE A 213 -14.07 9.89 -11.46
N GLU A 214 -13.92 10.46 -12.65
CA GLU A 214 -15.00 11.11 -13.37
C GLU A 214 -16.06 10.09 -13.83
N VAL A 215 -17.33 10.52 -13.89
CA VAL A 215 -18.50 9.65 -14.17
C VAL A 215 -18.32 8.80 -15.43
N GLN A 216 -17.72 9.35 -16.49
CA GLN A 216 -17.51 8.64 -17.75
C GLN A 216 -16.41 7.58 -17.72
N ASP A 217 -15.55 7.57 -16.70
CA ASP A 217 -14.44 6.62 -16.59
C ASP A 217 -14.79 5.39 -15.74
N TRP A 218 -15.83 5.46 -14.90
CA TRP A 218 -16.32 4.31 -14.13
C TRP A 218 -16.69 3.07 -14.97
N PRO A 219 -17.27 3.19 -16.18
CA PRO A 219 -17.50 2.06 -17.06
C PRO A 219 -16.22 1.34 -17.52
N LYS A 220 -15.05 1.99 -17.46
CA LYS A 220 -13.77 1.39 -17.88
C LYS A 220 -13.22 0.41 -16.85
N ILE A 221 -13.66 0.48 -15.60
CA ILE A 221 -13.15 -0.32 -14.49
C ILE A 221 -14.04 -1.55 -14.31
N GLU A 222 -13.47 -2.75 -14.46
CA GLU A 222 -14.20 -4.01 -14.31
C GLU A 222 -14.25 -4.51 -12.87
N GLN A 223 -13.12 -4.39 -12.15
CA GLN A 223 -12.96 -4.92 -10.81
C GLN A 223 -12.17 -3.95 -9.94
N ILE A 224 -12.53 -3.85 -8.67
CA ILE A 224 -11.89 -2.99 -7.69
C ILE A 224 -11.64 -3.79 -6.41
N VAL A 225 -10.44 -3.64 -5.85
CA VAL A 225 -10.13 -4.05 -4.48
C VAL A 225 -9.58 -2.86 -3.71
N VAL A 226 -10.10 -2.61 -2.51
CA VAL A 226 -9.72 -1.47 -1.67
C VAL A 226 -9.43 -1.93 -0.24
N GLU A 227 -8.25 -1.63 0.29
CA GLU A 227 -7.98 -1.74 1.73
C GLU A 227 -8.47 -0.47 2.43
N VAL A 228 -9.65 -0.52 3.02
CA VAL A 228 -10.35 0.62 3.61
C VAL A 228 -9.98 0.83 5.06
N HIS A 229 -9.43 2.01 5.34
CA HIS A 229 -9.40 2.58 6.68
C HIS A 229 -10.77 3.18 7.03
N ASN A 230 -11.57 2.47 7.84
CA ASN A 230 -12.94 2.86 8.20
C ASN A 230 -13.00 4.00 9.23
N LEU A 231 -12.54 5.19 8.81
CA LEU A 231 -12.70 6.45 9.52
C LEU A 231 -13.99 7.12 9.04
N GLU A 232 -14.76 7.74 9.92
CA GLU A 232 -15.96 8.52 9.55
C GLU A 232 -16.94 7.77 8.61
N ASN A 233 -17.13 6.47 8.87
CA ASN A 233 -17.98 5.57 8.10
C ASN A 233 -17.59 5.41 6.61
N ARG A 234 -16.29 5.50 6.29
CA ARG A 234 -15.78 5.34 4.92
C ARG A 234 -16.08 3.98 4.32
N LEU A 235 -16.16 2.91 5.12
CA LEU A 235 -16.50 1.58 4.62
C LEU A 235 -17.87 1.59 3.92
N ASP A 236 -18.89 2.16 4.56
CA ASP A 236 -20.23 2.27 3.97
C ASP A 236 -20.23 3.22 2.78
N LYS A 237 -19.53 4.36 2.87
CA LYS A 237 -19.46 5.35 1.78
C LYS A 237 -18.85 4.73 0.52
N ILE A 238 -17.74 4.00 0.65
CA ILE A 238 -17.07 3.31 -0.46
C ILE A 238 -17.97 2.20 -1.01
N SER A 239 -18.53 1.36 -0.15
CA SER A 239 -19.40 0.27 -0.58
C SER A 239 -20.63 0.75 -1.33
N ASN A 240 -21.25 1.85 -0.88
CA ASN A 240 -22.41 2.45 -1.56
C ASN A 240 -22.01 3.10 -2.88
N LEU A 241 -20.90 3.84 -2.91
CA LEU A 241 -20.37 4.42 -4.14
C LEU A 241 -20.15 3.34 -5.21
N LEU A 242 -19.51 2.23 -4.86
CA LEU A 242 -19.26 1.14 -5.82
C LEU A 242 -20.58 0.56 -6.36
N LYS A 243 -21.58 0.34 -5.50
CA LYS A 243 -22.92 -0.10 -5.95
C LYS A 243 -23.58 0.91 -6.89
N GLU A 244 -23.52 2.20 -6.57
CA GLU A 244 -24.08 3.29 -7.39
C GLU A 244 -23.40 3.38 -8.76
N GLN A 245 -22.11 3.08 -8.84
CA GLN A 245 -21.35 3.03 -10.09
C GLN A 245 -21.59 1.74 -10.88
N GLY A 246 -22.45 0.83 -10.42
CA GLY A 246 -22.90 -0.33 -11.19
C GLY A 246 -22.07 -1.60 -10.98
N PHE A 247 -21.27 -1.69 -9.91
CA PHE A 247 -20.70 -2.97 -9.46
C PHE A 247 -21.83 -3.86 -8.91
N SER A 248 -22.06 -5.01 -9.54
CA SER A 248 -23.19 -5.91 -9.25
C SER A 248 -22.97 -6.70 -7.96
N GLU A 249 -21.72 -7.04 -7.67
CA GLU A 249 -21.30 -7.75 -6.47
C GLU A 249 -20.32 -6.87 -5.68
N VAL A 250 -20.54 -6.76 -4.37
CA VAL A 250 -19.66 -6.03 -3.44
C VAL A 250 -19.53 -6.83 -2.15
N GLU A 251 -18.34 -7.36 -1.90
CA GLU A 251 -17.99 -8.12 -0.72
C GLU A 251 -17.10 -7.31 0.22
N VAL A 252 -17.33 -7.48 1.52
CA VAL A 252 -16.55 -6.82 2.57
C VAL A 252 -15.97 -7.88 3.49
N GLU A 253 -14.65 -7.90 3.62
CA GLU A 253 -13.94 -8.80 4.52
C GLU A 253 -13.17 -7.99 5.57
N GLN A 254 -13.16 -8.48 6.80
CA GLN A 254 -12.15 -8.10 7.78
C GLN A 254 -11.30 -9.32 8.09
N GLU A 255 -10.01 -9.22 7.79
CA GLU A 255 -9.08 -10.32 8.00
C GLU A 255 -9.11 -10.83 9.44
N PRO A 256 -9.03 -12.15 9.68
CA PRO A 256 -9.06 -12.71 11.03
C PRO A 256 -8.02 -12.08 11.98
N LEU A 257 -6.84 -11.73 11.46
CA LEU A 257 -5.75 -11.11 12.22
C LEU A 257 -6.00 -9.63 12.54
N LEU A 258 -6.86 -8.96 11.76
CA LEU A 258 -7.21 -7.54 11.89
C LEU A 258 -8.58 -7.33 12.55
N LYS A 259 -9.23 -8.39 13.03
CA LYS A 259 -10.52 -8.29 13.74
C LYS A 259 -10.45 -7.29 14.88
N GLY A 260 -11.37 -6.32 14.86
CA GLY A 260 -11.45 -5.25 15.87
C GLY A 260 -10.59 -4.03 15.57
N SER A 261 -9.83 -4.03 14.47
CA SER A 261 -9.25 -2.81 13.90
C SER A 261 -10.27 -2.05 13.03
N ASN A 262 -9.84 -0.91 12.48
CA ASN A 262 -10.59 -0.15 11.49
C ASN A 262 -10.24 -0.52 10.04
N LEU A 263 -9.46 -1.58 9.81
CA LEU A 263 -9.09 -2.04 8.47
C LEU A 263 -10.07 -3.09 7.95
N PHE A 264 -10.45 -2.94 6.69
CA PHE A 264 -11.37 -3.81 5.96
C PHE A 264 -10.94 -3.90 4.50
N ASN A 265 -11.11 -5.04 3.86
CA ASN A 265 -10.99 -5.15 2.41
C ASN A 265 -12.38 -5.10 1.77
N VAL A 266 -12.53 -4.28 0.75
CA VAL A 266 -13.74 -4.21 -0.08
C VAL A 266 -13.40 -4.71 -1.48
N TYR A 267 -14.15 -5.68 -1.96
CA TYR A 267 -14.01 -6.31 -3.27
C TYR A 267 -15.27 -6.01 -4.08
N ALA A 268 -15.12 -5.51 -5.30
CA ALA A 268 -16.25 -5.20 -6.17
C ALA A 268 -15.96 -5.60 -7.61
N TRP A 269 -16.92 -6.25 -8.28
CA TRP A 269 -16.79 -6.66 -9.69
C TRP A 269 -18.14 -6.58 -10.42
N ARG A 270 -18.10 -6.70 -11.76
CA ARG A 270 -19.26 -6.63 -12.67
C ARG A 270 -19.38 -7.87 -13.53
#